data_AF-A0A7V3ZW92-F1
#
_entry.id   AF-A0A7V3ZW92-F1
#
_cell.length_a   1.000
_cell.length_b   1.000
_cell.length_c   1.000
_cell.angle_alpha   90.00
_cell.angle_beta   90.00
_cell.angle_gamma   90.00
#
_symmetry.space_group_name_H-M   'P 1'
#
loop_
_entity.id
_entity.type
_entity.pdbx_description
1 polymer ?
#
loop_
_entity_poly.entity_id
_entity_poly.type
_entity_poly.pdbx_seq_one_letter_code
_entity_poly.pdbx_strand_id
1 'polypeptide(L)'
;TYSYIKKLYHLGILFQIFPLDIFKEKELAEHSLKTYKKVEEIIANKEFFGQFEKEWNEYFSLSHSKEILKLAGLFHDVGKPLTKKESKNGEIHFYGHEAVGAKIVKNLLKNLRFANDDIRRLTRLIFSHMRLHLLASAPILTDRAIRRYFRDLESEAFGLMILTYADGYATAGYTKHLERAIKRMIELKREEDEEKKKVRLINGYDLINLGLKPGPIFKKILQEIEDLYLEGKVKNREEALTYVKENYLS
;
A
#
# COMPACT_ATOMS: atom_id res chain seq x y z
N THR A 1 -5.77 -19.39 -9.49
CA THR A 1 -5.23 -18.82 -10.74
C THR A 1 -3.72 -19.06 -10.89
N TYR A 2 -3.00 -19.29 -9.79
CA TYR A 2 -1.59 -19.68 -9.73
C TYR A 2 -1.22 -20.90 -10.59
N SER A 3 -2.06 -21.94 -10.61
CA SER A 3 -1.81 -23.13 -11.44
C SER A 3 -1.61 -22.78 -12.92
N TYR A 4 -2.35 -21.81 -13.44
CA TYR A 4 -2.21 -21.32 -14.81
C TYR A 4 -0.94 -20.50 -15.00
N ILE A 5 -0.63 -19.55 -14.10
CA ILE A 5 0.62 -18.76 -14.18
C ILE A 5 1.84 -19.68 -14.12
N LYS A 6 1.84 -20.68 -13.24
CA LYS A 6 2.91 -21.69 -13.15
C LYS A 6 3.01 -22.52 -14.44
N LYS A 7 1.87 -22.92 -15.03
CA LYS A 7 1.86 -23.62 -16.31
C LYS A 7 2.41 -22.75 -17.45
N LEU A 8 2.04 -21.47 -17.51
CA LEU A 8 2.57 -20.52 -18.49
C LEU A 8 4.08 -20.35 -18.35
N TYR A 9 4.61 -20.32 -17.12
CA TYR A 9 6.04 -20.29 -16.86
C TYR A 9 6.75 -21.55 -17.38
N HIS A 10 6.26 -22.74 -17.04
CA HIS A 10 6.87 -24.00 -17.49
C HIS A 10 6.81 -24.21 -19.00
N LEU A 11 5.80 -23.64 -19.67
CA LEU A 11 5.67 -23.67 -21.13
C LEU A 11 6.46 -22.55 -21.83
N GLY A 12 7.16 -21.68 -21.09
CA GLY A 12 7.88 -20.52 -21.64
C GLY A 12 6.97 -19.38 -22.16
N ILE A 13 5.65 -19.55 -22.11
CA ILE A 13 4.67 -18.57 -22.58
C ILE A 13 4.68 -17.32 -21.69
N LEU A 14 4.93 -17.48 -20.39
CA LEU A 14 4.97 -16.34 -19.46
C LEU A 14 6.03 -15.31 -19.89
N PHE A 15 7.20 -15.77 -20.37
CA PHE A 15 8.25 -14.90 -20.87
C PHE A 15 7.89 -14.24 -22.21
N GLN A 16 7.09 -14.91 -23.05
CA GLN A 16 6.60 -14.32 -24.30
C GLN A 16 5.61 -13.17 -24.04
N ILE A 17 4.77 -13.32 -23.01
CA ILE A 17 3.82 -12.28 -22.59
C ILE A 17 4.54 -11.14 -21.85
N PHE A 18 5.42 -11.52 -20.92
CA PHE A 18 6.18 -10.61 -20.09
C PHE A 18 7.68 -10.89 -20.30
N PRO A 19 8.33 -10.18 -21.25
CA PRO A 19 9.74 -10.39 -21.58
C PRO A 19 10.66 -9.81 -20.49
N LEU A 20 10.61 -10.41 -19.31
CA LEU A 20 11.30 -9.99 -18.09
C LEU A 20 12.38 -11.01 -17.75
N ASP A 21 13.62 -10.54 -17.56
CA ASP A 21 14.78 -11.41 -17.33
C ASP A 21 14.67 -12.25 -16.07
N ILE A 22 13.86 -11.83 -15.09
CA ILE A 22 13.61 -12.62 -13.88
C ILE A 22 13.08 -14.02 -14.19
N PHE A 23 12.32 -14.19 -15.27
CA PHE A 23 11.77 -15.49 -15.67
C PHE A 23 12.79 -16.40 -16.39
N LYS A 24 14.00 -15.89 -16.68
CA LYS A 24 15.11 -16.71 -17.20
C LYS A 24 15.93 -17.33 -16.07
N GLU A 25 15.95 -16.70 -14.89
CA GLU A 25 16.67 -17.19 -13.73
C GLU A 25 15.76 -18.07 -12.86
N LYS A 26 15.99 -19.38 -12.87
CA LYS A 26 15.11 -20.37 -12.22
C LYS A 26 14.77 -20.04 -10.76
N GLU A 27 15.77 -19.70 -9.96
CA GLU A 27 15.58 -19.43 -8.52
C GLU A 27 14.74 -18.17 -8.28
N LEU A 28 15.02 -17.10 -9.02
CA LEU A 28 14.26 -15.85 -8.91
C LEU A 28 12.82 -15.99 -9.42
N ALA A 29 12.63 -16.75 -10.50
CA ALA A 29 11.31 -17.07 -11.03
C ALA A 29 10.50 -17.93 -10.04
N GLU A 30 11.11 -18.96 -9.46
CA GLU A 30 10.45 -19.81 -8.46
C GLU A 30 10.08 -19.03 -7.19
N HIS A 31 10.95 -18.11 -6.73
CA HIS A 31 10.64 -17.18 -5.63
C HIS A 31 9.42 -16.32 -5.97
N SER A 32 9.43 -15.66 -7.13
CA SER A 32 8.32 -14.81 -7.58
C SER A 32 7.00 -15.58 -7.70
N LEU A 33 7.04 -16.83 -8.19
CA LEU A 33 5.88 -17.70 -8.27
C LEU A 33 5.36 -18.12 -6.88
N LYS A 34 6.25 -18.39 -5.91
CA LYS A 34 5.86 -18.67 -4.52
C LYS A 34 5.22 -17.44 -3.87
N THR A 35 5.79 -16.26 -4.04
CA THR A 35 5.21 -15.00 -3.55
C THR A 35 3.84 -14.76 -4.16
N TYR A 36 3.69 -14.91 -5.48
CA TYR A 36 2.39 -14.82 -6.16
C TYR A 36 1.37 -15.82 -5.59
N LYS A 37 1.77 -17.08 -5.39
CA LYS A 37 0.90 -18.12 -4.80
C LYS A 37 0.44 -17.70 -3.40
N LYS A 38 1.37 -17.21 -2.58
CA LYS A 38 1.06 -16.81 -1.21
C LYS A 38 0.13 -15.60 -1.15
N VAL A 39 0.27 -14.64 -2.07
CA VAL A 39 -0.72 -13.56 -2.24
C VAL A 39 -2.10 -14.12 -2.59
N GLU A 40 -2.20 -15.09 -3.51
CA GLU A 40 -3.50 -15.73 -3.82
C GLU A 40 -4.10 -16.44 -2.62
N GLU A 41 -3.29 -17.14 -1.83
CA GLU A 41 -3.72 -17.81 -0.60
C GLU A 41 -4.30 -16.78 0.38
N ILE A 42 -3.53 -15.71 0.70
CA ILE A 42 -3.98 -14.64 1.60
C ILE A 42 -5.29 -14.01 1.13
N ILE A 43 -5.43 -13.71 -0.17
CA ILE A 43 -6.67 -13.15 -0.72
C ILE A 43 -7.86 -14.09 -0.50
N ALA A 44 -7.66 -15.41 -0.58
CA ALA A 44 -8.72 -16.40 -0.50
C ALA A 44 -9.19 -16.67 0.94
N ASN A 45 -8.29 -16.65 1.92
CA ASN A 45 -8.57 -17.10 3.29
C ASN A 45 -8.28 -16.04 4.37
N LYS A 46 -7.83 -14.84 3.98
CA LYS A 46 -7.40 -13.69 4.81
C LYS A 46 -6.19 -13.96 5.73
N GLU A 47 -5.99 -15.17 6.21
CA GLU A 47 -4.95 -15.58 7.17
C GLU A 47 -4.81 -14.58 8.33
N PHE A 48 -3.56 -14.21 8.65
CA PHE A 48 -3.18 -13.16 9.57
C PHE A 48 -3.95 -11.84 9.34
N PHE A 49 -4.28 -11.48 8.10
CA PHE A 49 -4.93 -10.22 7.79
C PHE A 49 -6.43 -10.19 8.09
N GLY A 50 -7.04 -11.33 8.47
CA GLY A 50 -8.45 -11.40 8.85
C GLY A 50 -8.82 -10.51 10.04
N GLN A 51 -7.85 -10.17 10.90
CA GLN A 51 -8.04 -9.27 12.05
C GLN A 51 -8.11 -7.78 11.68
N PHE A 52 -7.84 -7.42 10.41
CA PHE A 52 -7.81 -6.04 9.92
C PHE A 52 -8.95 -5.79 8.92
N GLU A 53 -10.19 -6.10 9.32
CA GLU A 53 -11.33 -6.09 8.41
C GLU A 53 -11.59 -4.73 7.75
N LYS A 54 -11.43 -3.63 8.51
CA LYS A 54 -11.58 -2.27 7.98
C LYS A 54 -10.58 -2.01 6.85
N GLU A 55 -9.29 -2.20 7.09
CA GLU A 55 -8.23 -1.92 6.13
C GLU A 55 -8.26 -2.90 4.95
N TRP A 56 -8.67 -4.14 5.21
CA TRP A 56 -8.96 -5.13 4.19
C TRP A 56 -10.03 -4.63 3.21
N ASN A 57 -11.19 -4.23 3.74
CA ASN A 57 -12.30 -3.78 2.93
C ASN A 57 -11.96 -2.49 2.18
N GLU A 58 -11.27 -1.54 2.83
CA GLU A 58 -10.80 -0.31 2.19
C GLU A 58 -9.87 -0.61 1.00
N TYR A 59 -8.85 -1.45 1.18
CA TYR A 59 -7.92 -1.79 0.11
C TYR A 59 -8.58 -2.58 -1.04
N PHE A 60 -9.40 -3.58 -0.70
CA PHE A 60 -10.03 -4.42 -1.72
C PHE A 60 -11.26 -3.78 -2.38
N SER A 61 -11.72 -2.62 -1.91
CA SER A 61 -12.70 -1.79 -2.60
C SER A 61 -12.10 -1.04 -3.81
N LEU A 62 -10.77 -0.89 -3.87
CA LEU A 62 -10.08 -0.25 -4.98
C LEU A 62 -10.19 -1.12 -6.24
N SER A 63 -10.43 -0.48 -7.39
CA SER A 63 -10.51 -1.15 -8.69
C SER A 63 -9.26 -2.01 -8.95
N HIS A 64 -9.42 -3.23 -9.45
CA HIS A 64 -8.32 -4.15 -9.78
C HIS A 64 -7.33 -4.44 -8.63
N SER A 65 -7.67 -4.18 -7.37
CA SER A 65 -6.75 -4.34 -6.21
C SER A 65 -6.17 -5.74 -6.07
N LYS A 66 -6.97 -6.78 -6.33
CA LYS A 66 -6.55 -8.19 -6.28
C LYS A 66 -5.54 -8.49 -7.39
N GLU A 67 -5.83 -8.05 -8.60
CA GLU A 67 -5.00 -8.26 -9.79
C GLU A 67 -3.67 -7.53 -9.65
N ILE A 68 -3.69 -6.26 -9.22
CA ILE A 68 -2.49 -5.46 -8.96
C ILE A 68 -1.62 -6.11 -7.90
N LEU A 69 -2.20 -6.54 -6.77
CA LEU A 69 -1.43 -7.15 -5.69
C LEU A 69 -0.76 -8.47 -6.13
N LYS A 70 -1.47 -9.28 -6.91
CA LYS A 70 -0.94 -10.52 -7.46
C LYS A 70 0.19 -10.25 -8.46
N LEU A 71 0.00 -9.31 -9.38
CA LEU A 71 1.07 -8.90 -10.31
C LEU A 71 2.27 -8.32 -9.56
N ALA A 72 2.05 -7.58 -8.48
CA ALA A 72 3.13 -7.09 -7.63
C ALA A 72 3.93 -8.25 -7.03
N GLY A 73 3.25 -9.30 -6.55
CA GLY A 73 3.91 -10.54 -6.10
C GLY A 73 4.77 -11.20 -7.19
N LEU A 74 4.28 -11.23 -8.43
CA LEU A 74 5.03 -11.80 -9.56
C LEU A 74 6.23 -10.95 -10.00
N PHE A 75 6.16 -9.62 -9.84
CA PHE A 75 7.13 -8.69 -10.41
C PHE A 75 8.01 -7.95 -9.40
N HIS A 76 7.80 -8.12 -8.09
CA HIS A 76 8.47 -7.34 -7.04
C HIS A 76 10.00 -7.31 -7.21
N ASP A 77 10.58 -8.44 -7.60
CA ASP A 77 12.02 -8.65 -7.71
C ASP A 77 12.59 -8.48 -9.14
N VAL A 78 11.80 -8.00 -10.11
CA VAL A 78 12.20 -8.01 -11.53
C VAL A 78 13.49 -7.23 -11.83
N GLY A 79 13.89 -6.32 -10.94
CA GLY A 79 15.15 -5.59 -11.06
C GLY A 79 16.40 -6.38 -10.64
N LYS A 80 16.27 -7.53 -9.95
CA LYS A 80 17.41 -8.30 -9.44
C LYS A 80 18.40 -8.72 -10.53
N PRO A 81 17.97 -9.31 -11.67
CA PRO A 81 18.90 -9.70 -12.74
C PRO A 81 19.79 -8.56 -13.23
N LEU A 82 19.24 -7.35 -13.36
CA LEU A 82 19.97 -6.17 -13.88
C LEU A 82 20.81 -5.45 -12.83
N THR A 83 20.63 -5.77 -11.55
CA THR A 83 21.33 -5.11 -10.43
C THR A 83 22.25 -6.06 -9.67
N LYS A 84 22.34 -7.32 -10.10
CA LYS A 84 23.23 -8.33 -9.56
C LYS A 84 24.68 -7.85 -9.67
N LYS A 85 25.35 -7.71 -8.53
CA LYS A 85 26.76 -7.35 -8.43
C LYS A 85 27.44 -8.25 -7.41
N GLU A 86 28.65 -8.67 -7.72
CA GLU A 86 29.50 -9.44 -6.83
C GLU A 86 30.48 -8.49 -6.14
N SER A 87 30.58 -8.59 -4.81
CA SER A 87 31.58 -7.85 -4.03
C SER A 87 32.96 -8.49 -4.20
N LYS A 88 34.01 -7.79 -3.75
CA LYS A 88 35.38 -8.31 -3.74
C LYS A 88 35.54 -9.59 -2.92
N ASN A 89 34.59 -9.89 -2.03
CA ASN A 89 34.62 -11.04 -1.13
C ASN A 89 33.71 -12.19 -1.63
N GLY A 90 33.15 -12.09 -2.85
CA GLY A 90 32.26 -13.10 -3.44
C GLY A 90 30.78 -12.97 -3.05
N GLU A 91 30.41 -11.97 -2.23
CA GLU A 91 29.01 -11.76 -1.85
C GLU A 91 28.21 -11.09 -2.97
N ILE A 92 27.06 -11.65 -3.31
CA ILE A 92 26.14 -11.11 -4.31
C ILE A 92 25.17 -10.13 -3.65
N HIS A 93 25.02 -8.94 -4.24
CA HIS A 93 24.05 -7.93 -3.82
C HIS A 93 23.20 -7.42 -4.98
N PHE A 94 22.03 -6.88 -4.66
CA PHE A 94 21.02 -6.38 -5.61
C PHE A 94 20.58 -4.95 -5.24
N TYR A 95 21.52 -4.06 -4.95
CA TYR A 95 21.18 -2.72 -4.47
C TYR A 95 20.40 -1.92 -5.53
N GLY A 96 19.26 -1.34 -5.12
CA GLY A 96 18.40 -0.53 -5.98
C GLY A 96 17.53 -1.34 -6.96
N HIS A 97 17.43 -2.66 -6.79
CA HIS A 97 16.59 -3.51 -7.65
C HIS A 97 15.12 -3.10 -7.62
N GLU A 98 14.63 -2.55 -6.51
CA GLU A 98 13.27 -2.03 -6.37
C GLU A 98 13.00 -0.84 -7.31
N ALA A 99 13.97 0.06 -7.47
CA ALA A 99 13.85 1.22 -8.35
C ALA A 99 13.97 0.83 -9.83
N VAL A 100 14.93 -0.04 -10.14
CA VAL A 100 15.10 -0.59 -11.49
C VAL A 100 13.86 -1.41 -11.89
N GLY A 101 13.37 -2.25 -11.00
CA GLY A 101 12.19 -3.10 -11.22
C GLY A 101 10.94 -2.28 -11.48
N ALA A 102 10.68 -1.24 -10.68
CA ALA A 102 9.56 -0.33 -10.90
C ALA A 102 9.62 0.36 -12.27
N LYS A 103 10.82 0.75 -12.74
CA LYS A 103 11.01 1.34 -14.07
C LYS A 103 10.73 0.35 -15.19
N ILE A 104 11.21 -0.90 -15.06
CA ILE A 104 10.97 -1.97 -16.03
C ILE A 104 9.46 -2.23 -16.16
N VAL A 105 8.78 -2.45 -15.04
CA VAL A 105 7.34 -2.73 -15.03
C VAL A 105 6.54 -1.57 -15.57
N LYS A 106 6.91 -0.32 -15.23
CA LYS A 106 6.24 0.86 -15.78
C LYS A 106 6.25 0.87 -17.32
N ASN A 107 7.39 0.57 -17.92
CA ASN A 107 7.52 0.56 -19.38
C ASN A 107 6.77 -0.62 -20.00
N LEU A 108 6.86 -1.81 -19.40
CA LEU A 108 6.12 -3.00 -19.83
C LEU A 108 4.62 -2.74 -19.88
N LEU A 109 4.05 -2.23 -18.78
CA LEU A 109 2.61 -2.01 -18.67
C LEU A 109 2.09 -0.89 -19.59
N LYS A 110 2.93 0.13 -19.85
CA LYS A 110 2.62 1.14 -20.88
C LYS A 110 2.49 0.52 -22.26
N ASN A 111 3.41 -0.38 -22.63
CA ASN A 111 3.36 -1.07 -23.91
C ASN A 111 2.14 -1.98 -24.02
N LEU A 112 1.74 -2.60 -22.90
CA LEU A 112 0.52 -3.40 -22.78
C LEU A 112 -0.76 -2.55 -22.62
N ARG A 113 -0.67 -1.22 -22.67
CA ARG A 113 -1.79 -0.26 -22.60
C ARG A 113 -2.64 -0.37 -21.33
N PHE A 114 -2.02 -0.66 -20.18
CA PHE A 114 -2.69 -0.61 -18.88
C PHE A 114 -3.14 0.82 -18.54
N ALA A 115 -4.18 0.93 -17.71
CA ALA A 115 -4.63 2.22 -17.19
C ALA A 115 -3.51 2.89 -16.38
N ASN A 116 -3.37 4.22 -16.52
CA ASN A 116 -2.33 4.98 -15.81
C ASN A 116 -2.40 4.81 -14.29
N ASP A 117 -3.59 4.61 -13.73
CA ASP A 117 -3.77 4.37 -12.30
C ASP A 117 -3.20 3.01 -11.87
N ASP A 118 -3.53 1.93 -12.58
CA ASP A 118 -2.99 0.59 -12.33
C ASP A 118 -1.46 0.58 -12.45
N ILE A 119 -0.90 1.27 -13.47
CA ILE A 119 0.55 1.44 -13.62
C ILE A 119 1.15 2.13 -12.40
N ARG A 120 0.56 3.24 -11.93
CA ARG A 120 1.05 3.97 -10.75
C ARG A 120 1.02 3.09 -9.49
N ARG A 121 -0.07 2.36 -9.27
CA ARG A 121 -0.26 1.53 -8.08
C ARG A 121 0.69 0.34 -8.05
N LEU A 122 0.75 -0.43 -9.15
CA LEU A 122 1.66 -1.56 -9.27
C LEU A 122 3.13 -1.13 -9.16
N THR A 123 3.53 -0.05 -9.82
CA THR A 123 4.92 0.45 -9.71
C THR A 123 5.25 0.99 -8.33
N ARG A 124 4.29 1.57 -7.59
CA ARG A 124 4.47 1.99 -6.20
C ARG A 124 4.71 0.81 -5.26
N LEU A 125 3.95 -0.29 -5.44
CA LEU A 125 4.15 -1.53 -4.68
C LEU A 125 5.55 -2.11 -4.95
N ILE A 126 5.94 -2.24 -6.21
CA ILE A 126 7.27 -2.77 -6.59
C ILE A 126 8.38 -1.87 -6.08
N PHE A 127 8.28 -0.55 -6.23
CA PHE A 127 9.29 0.38 -5.74
C PHE A 127 9.49 0.29 -4.22
N SER A 128 8.43 -0.06 -3.48
CA SER A 128 8.43 0.01 -2.02
C SER A 128 8.52 -1.36 -1.34
N HIS A 129 8.60 -2.48 -2.07
CA HIS A 129 8.39 -3.82 -1.51
C HIS A 129 9.36 -4.19 -0.38
N MET A 130 10.60 -3.69 -0.40
CA MET A 130 11.58 -3.89 0.67
C MET A 130 11.36 -3.02 1.91
N ARG A 131 10.53 -1.97 1.81
CA ARG A 131 10.43 -0.93 2.84
C ARG A 131 9.94 -1.48 4.18
N LEU A 132 8.92 -2.34 4.17
CA LEU A 132 8.41 -2.92 5.41
C LEU A 132 9.37 -3.96 5.99
N HIS A 133 10.08 -4.74 5.17
CA HIS A 133 11.17 -5.61 5.64
C HIS A 133 12.19 -4.81 6.45
N LEU A 134 12.68 -3.70 5.88
CA LEU A 134 13.66 -2.82 6.54
C LEU A 134 13.12 -2.22 7.84
N LEU A 135 11.86 -1.77 7.85
CA LEU A 135 11.22 -1.22 9.05
C LEU A 135 11.03 -2.26 10.15
N ALA A 136 10.67 -3.50 9.79
CA ALA A 136 10.44 -4.57 10.73
C ALA A 136 11.74 -5.18 11.29
N SER A 137 12.84 -5.09 10.55
CA SER A 137 14.18 -5.50 10.99
C SER A 137 14.94 -4.41 11.76
N ALA A 138 14.45 -3.17 11.75
CA ALA A 138 15.08 -2.08 12.50
C ALA A 138 14.99 -2.32 14.02
N PRO A 139 16.00 -1.91 14.82
CA PRO A 139 15.96 -2.05 16.28
C PRO A 139 14.74 -1.37 16.91
N ILE A 140 14.29 -0.26 16.32
CA ILE A 140 13.14 0.52 16.78
C ILE A 140 12.29 0.92 15.58
N LEU A 141 11.03 0.49 15.58
CA LEU A 141 10.01 0.98 14.65
C LEU A 141 9.38 2.26 15.21
N THR A 142 9.83 3.42 14.73
CA THR A 142 9.38 4.73 15.23
C THR A 142 8.06 5.19 14.60
N ASP A 143 7.25 5.94 15.34
CA ASP A 143 5.96 6.45 14.85
C ASP A 143 6.13 7.38 13.65
N ARG A 144 7.23 8.16 13.62
CA ARG A 144 7.59 8.99 12.46
C ARG A 144 7.77 8.15 11.20
N ALA A 145 8.42 6.99 11.32
CA ALA A 145 8.61 6.08 10.19
C ALA A 145 7.28 5.46 9.73
N ILE A 146 6.38 5.13 10.66
CA ILE A 146 5.04 4.62 10.36
C ILE A 146 4.18 5.67 9.66
N ARG A 147 4.11 6.90 10.20
CA ARG A 147 3.41 8.02 9.54
C ARG A 147 3.93 8.25 8.14
N ARG A 148 5.25 8.22 7.97
CA ARG A 148 5.91 8.34 6.66
C ARG A 148 5.55 7.16 5.72
N TYR A 149 5.43 5.94 6.24
CA TYR A 149 4.98 4.77 5.47
C TYR A 149 3.56 4.97 4.91
N PHE A 150 2.59 5.30 5.77
CA PHE A 150 1.21 5.51 5.32
C PHE A 150 1.08 6.71 4.38
N ARG A 151 1.78 7.81 4.65
CA ARG A 151 1.74 9.00 3.78
C ARG A 151 2.30 8.72 2.39
N ASP A 152 3.45 8.06 2.30
CA ASP A 152 4.10 7.84 1.00
C ASP A 152 3.39 6.75 0.18
N LEU A 153 2.69 5.81 0.82
CA LEU A 153 1.98 4.71 0.14
C LEU A 153 0.51 4.99 -0.12
N GLU A 154 -0.12 5.87 0.65
CA GLU A 154 -1.53 6.22 0.54
C GLU A 154 -2.41 4.96 0.56
N SER A 155 -3.24 4.76 -0.46
CA SER A 155 -4.15 3.61 -0.61
C SER A 155 -3.42 2.26 -0.72
N GLU A 156 -2.14 2.25 -1.08
CA GLU A 156 -1.35 1.02 -1.26
C GLU A 156 -0.67 0.55 0.04
N ALA A 157 -0.81 1.27 1.15
CA ALA A 157 -0.14 0.93 2.40
C ALA A 157 -0.49 -0.49 2.87
N PHE A 158 -1.77 -0.85 2.87
CA PHE A 158 -2.21 -2.19 3.28
C PHE A 158 -1.84 -3.27 2.25
N GLY A 159 -1.93 -2.95 0.95
CA GLY A 159 -1.47 -3.84 -0.12
C GLY A 159 0.01 -4.19 0.01
N LEU A 160 0.85 -3.20 0.36
CA LEU A 160 2.27 -3.44 0.58
C LEU A 160 2.52 -4.33 1.81
N MET A 161 1.74 -4.19 2.88
CA MET A 161 1.84 -5.09 4.04
C MET A 161 1.58 -6.55 3.64
N ILE A 162 0.55 -6.80 2.81
CA ILE A 162 0.25 -8.14 2.29
C ILE A 162 1.39 -8.64 1.40
N LEU A 163 1.88 -7.80 0.49
CA LEU A 163 2.97 -8.15 -0.43
C LEU A 163 4.25 -8.55 0.34
N THR A 164 4.68 -7.73 1.30
CA THR A 164 5.88 -8.00 2.11
C THR A 164 5.71 -9.27 2.96
N TYR A 165 4.52 -9.49 3.53
CA TYR A 165 4.25 -10.73 4.28
C TYR A 165 4.35 -11.96 3.38
N ALA A 166 3.75 -11.92 2.19
CA ALA A 166 3.80 -13.01 1.21
C ALA A 166 5.22 -13.29 0.74
N ASP A 167 6.01 -12.24 0.50
CA ASP A 167 7.41 -12.32 0.09
C ASP A 167 8.30 -12.92 1.21
N GLY A 168 8.19 -12.41 2.43
CA GLY A 168 8.89 -12.97 3.59
C GLY A 168 8.54 -14.44 3.83
N TYR A 169 7.28 -14.82 3.57
CA TYR A 169 6.85 -16.21 3.63
C TYR A 169 7.46 -17.09 2.52
N ALA A 170 7.56 -16.57 1.29
CA ALA A 170 8.18 -17.29 0.19
C ALA A 170 9.68 -17.55 0.42
N THR A 171 10.36 -16.64 1.13
CA THR A 171 11.79 -16.78 1.47
C THR A 171 12.03 -17.65 2.71
N ALA A 172 11.33 -17.39 3.82
CA ALA A 172 11.69 -17.94 5.14
C ALA A 172 10.52 -18.64 5.87
N GLY A 173 9.33 -18.72 5.25
CA GLY A 173 8.12 -19.24 5.90
C GLY A 173 7.53 -18.24 6.90
N TYR A 174 6.97 -18.74 8.00
CA TYR A 174 6.27 -17.88 8.96
C TYR A 174 7.16 -16.78 9.59
N THR A 175 6.75 -15.51 9.50
CA THR A 175 7.54 -14.33 9.87
C THR A 175 6.91 -13.51 11.02
N LYS A 176 7.12 -13.98 12.27
CA LYS A 176 6.58 -13.31 13.49
C LYS A 176 6.94 -11.82 13.64
N HIS A 177 8.11 -11.41 13.15
CA HIS A 177 8.56 -10.01 13.23
C HIS A 177 7.75 -9.09 12.30
N LEU A 178 7.38 -9.56 11.10
CA LEU A 178 6.51 -8.83 10.18
C LEU A 178 5.11 -8.67 10.78
N GLU A 179 4.54 -9.71 11.38
CA GLU A 179 3.22 -9.63 12.04
C GLU A 179 3.21 -8.58 13.16
N ARG A 180 4.27 -8.55 13.98
CA ARG A 180 4.41 -7.56 15.05
C ARG A 180 4.49 -6.13 14.51
N ALA A 181 5.29 -5.92 13.45
CA ALA A 181 5.40 -4.62 12.81
C ALA A 181 4.06 -4.17 12.21
N ILE A 182 3.37 -5.05 11.47
CA ILE A 182 2.07 -4.76 10.86
C ILE A 182 1.03 -4.40 11.93
N LYS A 183 0.92 -5.18 13.01
CA LYS A 183 -0.01 -4.87 14.12
C LYS A 183 0.23 -3.47 14.67
N ARG A 184 1.48 -3.16 15.07
CA ARG A 184 1.85 -1.85 15.59
C ARG A 184 1.52 -0.71 14.62
N MET A 185 1.74 -0.93 13.33
CA MET A 185 1.46 0.07 12.29
C MET A 185 -0.02 0.36 12.14
N ILE A 186 -0.84 -0.69 12.14
CA ILE A 186 -2.30 -0.54 12.02
C ILE A 186 -2.89 0.06 13.30
N GLU A 187 -2.44 -0.38 14.48
CA GLU A 187 -2.86 0.17 15.78
C GLU A 187 -2.60 1.67 15.86
N LEU A 188 -1.36 2.12 15.61
CA LEU A 188 -1.02 3.55 15.59
C LEU A 188 -1.86 4.33 14.57
N LYS A 189 -2.08 3.76 13.37
CA LYS A 189 -2.89 4.42 12.34
C LYS A 189 -4.34 4.60 12.78
N ARG A 190 -4.92 3.60 13.44
CA ARG A 190 -6.28 3.66 13.98
C ARG A 190 -6.39 4.68 15.09
N GLU A 191 -5.45 4.70 16.03
CA GLU A 191 -5.38 5.70 17.11
C GLU A 191 -5.34 7.12 16.54
N GLU A 192 -4.43 7.41 15.61
CA GLU A 192 -4.33 8.73 14.98
C GLU A 192 -5.58 9.11 14.16
N ASP A 193 -6.26 8.14 13.54
CA ASP A 193 -7.51 8.39 12.82
C ASP A 193 -8.68 8.69 13.76
N GLU A 194 -8.73 8.04 14.90
CA GLU A 194 -9.72 8.30 15.95
C GLU A 194 -9.50 9.67 16.59
N GLU A 195 -8.24 10.05 16.86
CA GLU A 195 -7.90 11.38 17.34
C GLU A 195 -8.33 12.47 16.35
N LYS A 196 -8.03 12.29 15.05
CA LYS A 196 -8.49 13.23 14.01
C LYS A 196 -10.01 13.34 13.92
N LYS A 197 -10.73 12.25 14.16
CA LYS A 197 -12.20 12.29 14.23
C LYS A 197 -12.69 13.07 15.44
N LYS A 198 -12.03 12.95 16.61
CA LYS A 198 -12.37 13.74 17.81
C LYS A 198 -12.14 15.24 17.60
N VAL A 199 -11.13 15.61 16.82
CA VAL A 199 -10.84 17.01 16.46
C VAL A 199 -11.91 17.60 15.53
N ARG A 200 -12.59 16.78 14.71
CA ARG A 200 -13.67 17.25 13.82
C ARG A 200 -14.99 17.42 14.57
N LEU A 201 -15.31 18.66 14.94
CA LEU A 201 -16.56 19.01 15.62
C LEU A 201 -17.80 18.81 14.75
N ILE A 202 -17.68 19.05 13.44
CA ILE A 202 -18.75 18.89 12.44
C ILE A 202 -18.22 18.24 11.16
N ASN A 203 -19.10 17.74 10.32
CA ASN A 203 -18.78 17.09 9.04
C ASN A 203 -19.63 17.64 7.88
N GLY A 204 -19.44 17.11 6.66
CA GLY A 204 -20.16 17.58 5.48
C GLY A 204 -21.68 17.39 5.53
N TYR A 205 -22.19 16.35 6.21
CA TYR A 205 -23.64 16.17 6.39
C TYR A 205 -24.23 17.28 7.26
N ASP A 206 -23.47 17.76 8.24
CA ASP A 206 -23.90 18.87 9.08
C ASP A 206 -24.08 20.14 8.26
N LEU A 207 -23.16 20.42 7.33
CA LEU A 207 -23.27 21.55 6.40
C LEU A 207 -24.49 21.42 5.47
N ILE A 208 -24.77 20.21 4.97
CA ILE A 208 -25.97 19.95 4.15
C ILE A 208 -27.24 20.21 4.95
N ASN A 209 -27.30 19.73 6.20
CA ASN A 209 -28.45 19.94 7.10
C ASN A 209 -28.66 21.42 7.45
N LEU A 210 -27.61 22.24 7.39
CA LEU A 210 -27.70 23.69 7.52
C LEU A 210 -28.18 24.40 6.24
N GLY A 211 -28.33 23.69 5.12
CA GLY A 211 -28.84 24.23 3.85
C GLY A 211 -27.75 24.53 2.81
N LEU A 212 -26.48 24.22 3.09
CA LEU A 212 -25.39 24.42 2.12
C LEU A 212 -25.40 23.33 1.03
N LYS A 213 -25.12 23.72 -0.21
CA LYS A 213 -24.96 22.78 -1.32
C LYS A 213 -23.53 22.21 -1.35
N PRO A 214 -23.35 20.87 -1.50
CA PRO A 214 -22.03 20.26 -1.59
C PRO A 214 -21.14 20.91 -2.67
N GLY A 215 -19.89 21.20 -2.32
CA GLY A 215 -18.93 21.82 -3.24
C GLY A 215 -17.57 22.11 -2.58
N PRO A 216 -16.60 22.68 -3.32
CA PRO A 216 -15.25 22.97 -2.81
C PRO A 216 -15.22 23.78 -1.51
N ILE A 217 -16.24 24.62 -1.29
CA ILE A 217 -16.39 25.45 -0.09
C ILE A 217 -16.49 24.61 1.20
N PHE A 218 -16.99 23.37 1.13
CA PHE A 218 -17.10 22.49 2.31
C PHE A 218 -15.73 22.22 2.92
N LYS A 219 -14.71 21.99 2.09
CA LYS A 219 -13.35 21.77 2.59
C LYS A 219 -12.83 23.01 3.31
N LYS A 220 -13.13 24.21 2.82
CA LYS A 220 -12.75 25.47 3.45
C LYS A 220 -13.43 25.64 4.80
N ILE A 221 -14.75 25.46 4.87
CA ILE A 221 -15.53 25.59 6.11
C ILE A 221 -15.05 24.58 7.16
N LEU A 222 -14.91 23.31 6.78
CA LEU A 222 -14.46 22.27 7.71
C LEU A 222 -13.03 22.51 8.21
N GLN A 223 -12.14 23.03 7.36
CA GLN A 223 -10.78 23.40 7.77
C GLN A 223 -10.79 24.58 8.74
N GLU A 224 -11.59 25.61 8.47
CA GLU A 224 -11.69 26.79 9.34
C GLU A 224 -12.24 26.43 10.73
N ILE A 225 -13.24 25.55 10.80
CA ILE A 225 -13.72 25.03 12.08
C ILE A 225 -12.63 24.25 12.83
N GLU A 226 -11.85 23.44 12.12
CA GLU A 226 -10.72 22.70 12.70
C GLU A 226 -9.66 23.67 13.26
N ASP A 227 -9.33 24.73 12.52
CA ASP A 227 -8.39 25.77 12.95
C ASP A 227 -8.91 26.52 14.19
N LEU A 228 -10.20 26.91 14.20
CA LEU A 228 -10.83 27.56 15.35
C LEU A 228 -10.89 26.67 16.60
N TYR A 229 -11.04 25.36 16.41
CA TYR A 229 -10.97 24.41 17.52
C TYR A 229 -9.56 24.29 18.10
N LEU A 230 -8.54 24.25 17.24
CA LEU A 230 -7.14 24.24 17.67
C LEU A 230 -6.75 25.54 18.39
N GLU A 231 -7.34 26.67 17.99
CA GLU A 231 -7.17 27.97 18.68
C GLU A 231 -8.03 28.11 19.95
N GLY A 232 -8.89 27.14 20.26
CA GLY A 232 -9.78 27.15 21.43
C GLY A 232 -10.95 28.13 21.34
N LYS A 233 -11.20 28.69 20.15
CA LYS A 233 -12.30 29.64 19.85
C LYS A 233 -13.64 28.95 19.66
N VAL A 234 -13.62 27.71 19.19
CA VAL A 234 -14.79 26.84 19.08
C VAL A 234 -14.47 25.54 19.82
N LYS A 235 -15.30 25.11 20.75
CA LYS A 235 -14.99 24.00 21.67
C LYS A 235 -15.83 22.77 21.47
N ASN A 236 -17.00 22.93 20.86
CA ASN A 236 -17.97 21.85 20.70
C ASN A 236 -18.74 21.99 19.39
N ARG A 237 -19.50 20.95 19.08
CA ARG A 237 -20.32 20.85 17.86
C ARG A 237 -21.32 22.00 17.72
N GLU A 238 -21.95 22.45 18.80
CA GLU A 238 -22.97 23.51 18.75
C GLU A 238 -22.35 24.86 18.39
N GLU A 239 -21.20 25.19 18.98
CA GLU A 239 -20.43 26.39 18.64
C GLU A 239 -19.97 26.35 17.18
N ALA A 240 -19.52 25.19 16.69
CA ALA A 240 -19.11 25.02 15.30
C ALA A 240 -20.28 25.24 14.32
N LEU A 241 -21.47 24.69 14.61
CA LEU A 241 -22.66 24.89 13.78
C LEU A 241 -23.13 26.34 13.78
N THR A 242 -23.04 27.01 14.93
CA THR A 242 -23.39 28.42 15.08
C THR A 242 -22.48 29.30 14.24
N TYR A 243 -21.16 29.08 14.32
CA TYR A 243 -20.18 29.79 13.50
C TYR A 243 -20.48 29.66 12.00
N VAL A 244 -20.82 28.45 11.53
CA VAL A 244 -21.19 28.23 10.11
C VAL A 244 -22.42 29.04 9.73
N LYS A 245 -23.47 29.05 10.56
CA LYS A 245 -24.69 29.84 10.27
C LYS A 245 -24.37 31.34 10.14
N GLU A 246 -23.57 31.87 11.05
CA GLU A 246 -23.27 33.31 11.13
C GLU A 246 -22.33 33.81 10.02
N ASN A 247 -21.48 32.95 9.46
CA ASN A 247 -20.44 33.36 8.50
C ASN A 247 -20.67 32.87 7.06
N TYR A 248 -21.57 31.91 6.85
CA TYR A 248 -21.76 31.26 5.54
C TYR A 248 -23.22 31.18 5.08
N LEU A 249 -24.19 31.53 5.93
CA LEU A 249 -25.63 31.45 5.62
C LEU A 249 -26.38 32.76 5.92
N SER A 250 -25.67 33.79 6.37
CA SER A 250 -26.13 35.15 6.64
C SER A 250 -26.08 36.05 5.41
#